data_AF-A0A8S2UVL5-F1
#
_entry.id   AF-A0A8S2UVL5-F1
#
_cell.length_a   1.000
_cell.length_b   1.000
_cell.length_c   1.000
_cell.angle_alpha   90.00
_cell.angle_beta   90.00
_cell.angle_gamma   90.00
#
_symmetry.space_group_name_H-M   'P 1'
#
loop_
_entity.id
_entity.type
_entity.pdbx_description
1 polymer ?
#
loop_
_entity_poly.entity_id
_entity_poly.type
_entity_poly.pdbx_seq_one_letter_code
_entity_poly.pdbx_strand_id
1 'polypeptide(L)' 'EGENQINASQQSYQVQWLSEIKDDAAEFSSDHTYSHTNDMLRVFHSAFGLKQFRSNQLEAVNAAILKYDCFVLMPTG' A
#
# COMPACT_ATOMS: atom_id res chain seq x y z
N GLU A 1 22.34 36.01 18.90
CA GLU A 1 22.06 34.61 19.26
C GLU A 1 20.59 34.37 18.94
N GLY A 2 20.15 33.68 17.89
CA GLY A 2 20.82 32.70 17.06
C GLY A 2 20.13 31.35 17.15
N GLU A 3 18.81 31.26 16.98
CA GLU A 3 18.11 29.99 16.76
C GLU A 3 17.07 30.16 15.65
N ASN A 4 17.47 29.79 14.43
CA ASN A 4 16.59 29.70 13.27
C ASN A 4 15.96 28.31 13.30
N GLN A 5 14.72 28.21 13.79
CA GLN A 5 13.96 26.96 13.75
C GLN A 5 13.51 26.70 12.31
N ILE A 6 14.17 25.73 11.68
CA ILE A 6 13.81 25.22 10.36
C ILE A 6 12.52 24.40 10.53
N ASN A 7 11.36 25.04 10.35
CA ASN A 7 10.10 24.33 10.24
C ASN A 7 10.11 23.54 8.93
N ALA A 8 10.46 22.26 9.01
CA ALA A 8 10.26 21.30 7.93
C ALA A 8 8.75 21.15 7.71
N SER A 9 8.18 22.00 6.86
CA SER A 9 6.81 21.91 6.41
C SER A 9 6.61 20.56 5.73
N GLN A 10 5.88 19.67 6.41
CA GLN A 10 5.34 18.44 5.81
C GLN A 10 4.41 18.86 4.68
N GLN A 11 4.95 18.95 3.47
CA GLN A 11 4.17 19.29 2.30
C GLN A 11 3.38 18.03 1.90
N SER A 12 2.09 18.01 2.26
CA SER A 12 1.17 16.98 1.78
C SER A 12 1.09 17.09 0.25
N TYR A 13 1.43 16.02 -0.46
CA TYR A 13 1.26 15.93 -1.89
C TYR A 13 -0.24 15.78 -2.16
N GLN A 14 -0.90 16.88 -2.52
CA GLN A 14 -2.29 16.85 -2.97
C GLN A 14 -2.30 16.31 -4.41
N VAL A 15 -2.80 15.09 -4.59
CA VAL A 15 -2.96 14.49 -5.92
C VAL A 15 -4.15 15.17 -6.59
N GLN A 16 -3.90 15.85 -7.72
CA GLN A 16 -4.96 16.47 -8.51
C GLN A 16 -5.48 15.43 -9.51
N TRP A 17 -6.62 14.83 -9.21
CA TRP A 17 -7.22 13.80 -10.06
C TRP A 17 -7.89 14.40 -11.29
N LEU A 18 -7.61 13.83 -12.48
CA LEU A 18 -8.22 14.25 -13.76
C LEU A 18 -9.69 13.78 -13.91
N SER A 19 -10.13 12.85 -13.05
CA SER A 19 -11.49 12.28 -13.00
C SER A 19 -11.77 11.71 -11.59
N GLU A 20 -13.00 11.27 -11.32
CA GLU A 20 -13.32 10.49 -10.12
C GLU A 20 -12.58 9.15 -10.18
N ILE A 21 -11.44 9.05 -9.50
CA ILE A 21 -10.74 7.77 -9.31
C ILE A 21 -11.36 7.09 -8.11
N LYS A 22 -12.03 5.96 -8.35
CA LYS A 22 -12.55 5.09 -7.30
C LYS A 22 -11.38 4.30 -6.71
N ASP A 23 -11.11 4.47 -5.42
CA ASP A 23 -10.16 3.64 -4.68
C ASP A 23 -10.88 2.42 -4.09
N ASP A 24 -10.64 1.26 -4.69
CA ASP A 24 -11.25 -0.02 -4.30
C ASP A 24 -10.38 -0.81 -3.30
N ALA A 25 -9.26 -0.26 -2.83
CA ALA A 25 -8.33 -0.99 -1.96
C ALA A 25 -9.01 -1.51 -0.68
N ALA A 26 -9.93 -0.74 -0.10
CA ALA A 26 -10.63 -1.10 1.13
C ALA A 26 -11.36 -2.44 1.05
N GLU A 27 -11.84 -2.85 -0.13
CA GLU A 27 -12.54 -4.13 -0.35
C GLU A 27 -11.60 -5.34 -0.14
N PHE A 28 -10.28 -5.16 -0.30
CA PHE A 28 -9.27 -6.22 -0.22
C PHE A 28 -8.43 -6.18 1.05
N SER A 29 -8.79 -5.31 2.00
CA SER A 29 -8.10 -5.11 3.28
C SER A 29 -8.35 -6.21 4.31
N SER A 30 -9.19 -7.19 3.98
CA SER A 30 -9.60 -8.29 4.87
C SER A 30 -8.47 -9.30 5.09
N ASP A 31 -7.49 -8.88 5.90
CA ASP A 31 -6.37 -9.70 6.30
C ASP A 31 -6.88 -11.00 6.95
N HIS A 32 -6.35 -12.15 6.51
CA HIS A 32 -6.67 -13.50 7.02
C HIS A 32 -8.03 -14.15 6.66
N THR A 33 -8.81 -13.61 5.73
CA THR A 33 -10.04 -14.29 5.25
C THR A 33 -9.84 -15.13 3.99
N TYR A 34 -8.76 -14.91 3.25
CA TYR A 34 -8.53 -15.62 2.00
C TYR A 34 -7.79 -16.94 2.21
N SER A 35 -8.14 -17.95 1.42
CA SER A 35 -7.51 -19.27 1.47
C SER A 35 -6.00 -19.21 1.17
N HIS A 36 -5.55 -18.22 0.40
CA HIS A 36 -4.15 -18.01 0.04
C HIS A 36 -3.32 -17.26 1.11
N THR A 37 -3.93 -16.70 2.17
CA THR A 37 -3.22 -15.80 3.09
C THR A 37 -2.02 -16.48 3.76
N ASN A 38 -2.14 -17.73 4.22
CA ASN A 38 -1.04 -18.43 4.89
C ASN A 38 0.17 -18.67 3.98
N ASP A 39 -0.07 -19.10 2.75
CA ASP A 39 1.01 -19.33 1.79
C ASP A 39 1.65 -18.01 1.33
N MET A 40 0.83 -16.99 1.11
CA MET A 40 1.29 -15.64 0.79
C MET A 40 2.19 -15.09 1.91
N LEU A 41 1.75 -15.14 3.17
CA LEU A 41 2.54 -14.67 4.32
C LEU A 41 3.82 -15.49 4.52
N ARG A 42 3.76 -16.81 4.31
CA ARG A 42 4.94 -17.67 4.35
C ARG A 42 6.00 -17.20 3.36
N VAL A 43 5.64 -16.98 2.09
CA VAL A 43 6.58 -16.50 1.06
C VAL A 43 7.04 -15.07 1.39
N PHE A 44 6.13 -14.20 1.83
CA PHE A 44 6.43 -12.82 2.22
C PHE A 44 7.52 -12.73 3.30
N HIS A 45 7.44 -13.56 4.34
CA HIS A 45 8.43 -13.57 5.41
C HIS A 45 9.68 -14.37 5.06
N SER A 46 9.55 -15.54 4.43
CA SER A 46 10.69 -16.46 4.22
C SER A 46 11.53 -16.13 2.98
N ALA A 47 10.90 -15.72 1.87
CA ALA A 47 11.60 -15.44 0.63
C ALA A 47 11.99 -13.97 0.51
N PHE A 48 11.10 -13.06 0.89
CA PHE A 48 11.35 -11.62 0.81
C PHE A 48 11.92 -11.01 2.10
N GLY A 49 11.82 -11.71 3.24
CA GLY A 49 12.38 -11.23 4.51
C GLY A 49 11.67 -9.99 5.09
N LEU A 50 10.47 -9.68 4.62
CA LEU A 50 9.72 -8.49 5.03
C LEU A 50 8.89 -8.80 6.27
N LYS A 51 8.72 -7.81 7.15
CA LYS A 51 7.95 -7.98 8.40
C LYS A 51 6.49 -7.56 8.27
N GLN A 52 6.21 -6.56 7.47
CA GLN A 52 4.89 -5.97 7.31
C GLN A 52 4.74 -5.36 5.92
N PHE A 53 3.51 -5.34 5.41
CA PHE A 53 3.16 -4.63 4.19
C PHE A 53 3.17 -3.11 4.43
N ARG A 54 3.49 -2.33 3.38
CA ARG A 54 3.21 -0.89 3.35
C ARG A 54 1.75 -0.67 2.96
N SER A 55 1.28 0.57 3.11
CA SER A 55 -0.07 0.96 2.70
C SER A 55 -0.41 0.48 1.29
N ASN A 56 -1.60 -0.09 1.14
CA ASN A 56 -2.20 -0.57 -0.11
C ASN A 56 -1.46 -1.76 -0.77
N GLN A 57 -0.36 -2.26 -0.19
CA GLN A 57 0.37 -3.39 -0.77
C GLN A 57 -0.36 -4.73 -0.56
N LEU A 58 -0.93 -4.95 0.63
CA LEU A 58 -1.65 -6.18 0.93
C LEU A 58 -2.90 -6.30 0.04
N GLU A 59 -3.64 -5.19 -0.08
CA GLU A 59 -4.84 -5.04 -0.88
C GLU A 59 -4.55 -5.33 -2.35
N ALA A 60 -3.48 -4.73 -2.90
CA ALA A 60 -3.06 -4.97 -4.27
C ALA A 60 -2.65 -6.43 -4.52
N VAL A 61 -1.93 -7.05 -3.59
CA VAL A 61 -1.54 -8.47 -3.70
C VAL A 61 -2.76 -9.37 -3.63
N ASN A 62 -3.69 -9.13 -2.69
CA ASN A 62 -4.92 -9.89 -2.56
C ASN A 62 -5.76 -9.81 -3.84
N ALA A 63 -5.98 -8.61 -4.38
CA ALA A 63 -6.73 -8.42 -5.62
C ALA A 63 -6.07 -9.17 -6.80
N ALA A 64 -4.74 -9.13 -6.91
CA ALA A 64 -4.01 -9.83 -7.97
C ALA A 64 -4.09 -11.37 -7.85
N ILE A 65 -4.01 -11.91 -6.63
CA ILE A 65 -4.13 -13.37 -6.40
C ILE A 65 -5.55 -13.85 -6.73
N LEU A 66 -6.56 -13.04 -6.39
CA LEU A 66 -7.97 -13.28 -6.72
C LEU A 66 -8.30 -13.08 -8.21
N LYS A 67 -7.31 -12.71 -9.04
CA LYS A 67 -7.43 -12.53 -10.50
C LYS A 67 -8.23 -11.30 -10.94
N TYR A 68 -8.22 -10.23 -10.14
CA TYR A 68 -8.71 -8.93 -10.58
C TYR A 68 -7.62 -8.14 -11.31
N ASP A 69 -8.03 -7.30 -12.26
CA ASP A 69 -7.15 -6.35 -12.94
C ASP A 69 -6.82 -5.18 -11.99
N CYS A 70 -5.54 -5.02 -11.67
CA CYS A 70 -5.09 -4.06 -10.67
C CYS A 70 -4.33 -2.90 -11.34
N PHE A 71 -4.76 -1.66 -11.08
CA PHE A 71 -3.99 -0.46 -11.42
C PHE A 71 -3.41 0.16 -10.14
N VAL A 72 -2.10 -0.01 -9.93
CA VAL A 72 -1.43 0.39 -8.68
C VAL A 72 -0.76 1.75 -8.86
N LEU A 73 -1.28 2.76 -8.18
CA LEU A 73 -0.65 4.07 -8.09
C LEU A 73 0.01 4.24 -6.73
N MET A 74 1.34 4.12 -6.70
CA MET A 74 2.16 4.38 -5.51
C MET A 74 3.27 5.37 -5.85
N PRO A 75 3.74 6.20 -4.89
CA PRO A 75 4.94 7.00 -5.08
C PRO A 75 6.14 6.09 -5.33
N THR A 76 7.20 6.66 -5.91
CA THR A 76 8.45 5.92 -6.11
C THR A 76 9.11 5.62 -4.76
N GLY A 77 9.38 4.33 -4.51
CA GLY A 77 10.16 3.87 -3.35
C GLY A 77 9.45 3.99 -2.00
#